data_AF-A0A1F8R437-F1
#
_entry.id   AF-A0A1F8R437-F1
#
_cell.length_a   1.000
_cell.length_b   1.000
_cell.length_c   1.000
_cell.angle_alpha   90.00
_cell.angle_beta   90.00
_cell.angle_gamma   90.00
#
_symmetry.space_group_name_H-M   'P 1'
#
loop_
_entity.id
_entity.type
_entity.pdbx_description
1 polymer ?
#
loop_
_entity_poly.entity_id
_entity_poly.type
_entity_poly.pdbx_seq_one_letter_code
_entity_poly.pdbx_strand_id
1 'polypeptide(L)'
;MTIFVGVLLILLTFALIVYPFYRRLRPAVSRKNERLQELSSKRDTSYSMLKELEFDRASGILTEEDYRDLEGRYKKKAINVLKEMDNVEKGSPVEDEIERQVKRLRQKQAGGVADDEIERQVKQVRNRRQAVAGGPAAKQRNQPPPQGQRRFCRQCGARAGEQDRYCAACGTQLN
;
A
#
# COMPACT_ATOMS: atom_id res chain seq x y z
N MET A 1 -61.87 23.96 -18.11
CA MET A 1 -61.78 22.49 -18.32
C MET A 1 -60.72 22.11 -19.33
N THR A 2 -60.71 22.69 -20.54
CA THR A 2 -59.71 22.42 -21.59
C THR A 2 -58.27 22.74 -21.18
N ILE A 3 -58.03 23.84 -20.46
CA ILE A 3 -56.68 24.23 -19.98
C ILE A 3 -56.11 23.17 -19.02
N PHE A 4 -56.92 22.67 -18.09
CA PHE A 4 -56.50 21.63 -17.16
C PHE A 4 -56.16 20.31 -17.87
N VAL A 5 -56.98 19.93 -18.86
CA VAL A 5 -56.71 18.74 -19.69
C VAL A 5 -55.41 18.90 -20.47
N GLY A 6 -55.16 20.08 -21.04
CA GLY A 6 -53.91 20.39 -21.75
C GLY A 6 -52.68 20.29 -20.84
N VAL A 7 -52.73 20.90 -19.65
CA VAL A 7 -51.63 20.84 -18.67
C VAL A 7 -51.38 19.41 -18.19
N LEU A 8 -52.43 18.63 -17.93
CA LEU A 8 -52.31 17.23 -17.52
C LEU A 8 -51.62 16.38 -18.60
N LEU A 9 -51.97 16.58 -19.87
CA LEU A 9 -51.34 15.87 -21.00
C LEU A 9 -49.87 16.25 -21.17
N ILE A 10 -49.51 17.52 -20.96
CA ILE A 10 -48.12 17.98 -21.00
C ILE A 10 -47.31 17.35 -19.86
N LEU A 11 -47.85 17.32 -18.64
CA LEU A 11 -47.18 16.68 -17.51
C LEU A 11 -47.02 15.17 -17.71
N LEU A 12 -48.04 14.50 -18.23
CA LEU A 12 -48.01 13.06 -18.53
C LEU A 12 -46.97 12.72 -19.60
N THR A 13 -46.91 13.50 -20.68
CA THR A 13 -45.93 13.32 -21.75
C THR A 13 -44.51 13.55 -21.25
N PHE A 14 -44.27 14.61 -20.48
CA PHE A 14 -42.98 14.83 -19.81
C PHE A 14 -42.62 13.67 -18.88
N ALA A 15 -43.56 13.20 -18.06
CA ALA A 15 -43.34 12.07 -17.16
C ALA A 15 -42.96 10.80 -17.94
N LEU A 16 -43.64 10.49 -19.05
CA LEU A 16 -43.33 9.34 -19.89
C LEU A 16 -41.98 9.44 -20.60
N ILE A 17 -41.47 10.63 -20.87
CA ILE A 17 -40.14 10.85 -21.47
C ILE A 17 -39.03 10.80 -20.42
N VAL A 18 -39.27 11.39 -19.24
CA VAL A 18 -38.30 11.44 -18.14
C VAL A 18 -38.20 10.09 -17.41
N TYR A 19 -39.28 9.33 -17.32
CA TYR A 19 -39.32 8.02 -16.69
C TYR A 19 -38.33 7.00 -17.26
N PRO A 20 -38.21 6.75 -18.59
CA PRO A 20 -37.24 5.80 -19.13
C PRO A 20 -35.79 6.23 -18.88
N PHE A 21 -35.53 7.54 -18.78
CA PHE A 21 -34.21 8.07 -18.42
C PHE A 21 -33.89 7.77 -16.96
N TYR A 22 -34.80 8.05 -16.03
CA TYR A 22 -34.63 7.72 -14.61
C TYR A 22 -34.61 6.21 -14.33
N ARG A 23 -35.41 5.42 -15.06
CA ARG A 23 -35.49 3.96 -14.91
C ARG A 23 -34.19 3.25 -15.32
N ARG A 24 -33.35 3.85 -16.17
CA ARG A 24 -32.02 3.31 -16.50
C ARG A 24 -30.97 3.58 -15.42
N LEU A 25 -31.06 4.73 -14.72
CA LEU A 25 -30.08 5.11 -13.69
C LEU A 25 -30.37 4.48 -12.31
N ARG A 26 -31.65 4.33 -11.93
CA ARG A 26 -32.02 3.78 -10.61
C ARG A 26 -31.55 2.34 -10.32
N PRO A 27 -31.59 1.35 -11.24
CA PRO A 27 -31.21 -0.02 -10.89
C PRO A 27 -29.72 -0.19 -10.62
N ALA A 28 -28.86 0.69 -11.15
CA ALA A 28 -27.43 0.66 -10.85
C ALA A 28 -27.13 1.25 -9.47
N VAL A 29 -27.69 2.42 -9.16
CA VAL A 29 -27.50 3.08 -7.85
C VAL A 29 -28.14 2.27 -6.72
N SER A 30 -29.34 1.74 -6.94
CA SER A 30 -30.03 0.89 -5.94
C SER A 30 -29.23 -0.37 -5.61
N ARG A 31 -28.70 -1.07 -6.63
CA ARG A 31 -27.86 -2.26 -6.43
C ARG A 31 -26.52 -1.94 -5.76
N LYS A 32 -25.91 -0.80 -6.09
CA LYS A 32 -24.68 -0.33 -5.40
C LYS A 32 -24.96 -0.09 -3.92
N ASN A 33 -26.03 0.62 -3.59
CA ASN A 33 -26.39 0.92 -2.20
C ASN A 33 -26.72 -0.34 -1.40
N GLU A 34 -27.50 -1.26 -1.98
CA GLU A 34 -27.83 -2.55 -1.36
C GLU A 34 -26.57 -3.38 -1.07
N ARG A 35 -25.64 -3.44 -2.03
CA ARG A 35 -24.36 -4.13 -1.86
C ARG A 35 -23.46 -3.47 -0.80
N LEU A 36 -23.42 -2.14 -0.74
CA LEU A 36 -22.70 -1.41 0.29
C LEU A 36 -23.28 -1.67 1.68
N GLN A 37 -24.61 -1.75 1.81
CA GLN A 37 -25.29 -2.05 3.07
C GLN A 37 -25.04 -3.49 3.55
N GLU A 38 -25.02 -4.45 2.62
CA GLU A 38 -24.65 -5.83 2.93
C GLU A 38 -23.20 -5.91 3.45
N LEU A 39 -22.28 -5.23 2.77
CA LEU A 39 -20.87 -5.19 3.16
C LEU A 39 -20.65 -4.48 4.50
N SER A 40 -21.37 -3.38 4.78
CA SER A 40 -21.30 -2.71 6.08
C SER A 40 -21.77 -3.64 7.20
N SER A 41 -22.83 -4.41 6.96
CA SER A 41 -23.32 -5.39 7.93
C SER A 41 -22.26 -6.46 8.22
N LYS A 42 -21.59 -6.98 7.18
CA LYS A 42 -20.49 -7.95 7.31
C LYS A 42 -19.29 -7.38 8.08
N ARG A 43 -18.95 -6.12 7.86
CA ARG A 43 -17.89 -5.42 8.59
C ARG A 43 -18.24 -5.36 10.08
N ASP A 44 -19.45 -4.93 10.40
CA ASP A 44 -19.88 -4.76 11.78
C ASP A 44 -19.90 -6.11 12.52
N THR A 45 -20.33 -7.19 11.86
CA THR A 45 -20.20 -8.56 12.39
C THR A 45 -18.74 -8.97 12.60
N SER A 46 -17.85 -8.65 11.67
CA SER A 46 -16.43 -8.99 11.82
C SER A 46 -15.80 -8.25 13.01
N TYR A 47 -16.21 -7.00 13.24
CA TYR A 47 -15.75 -6.21 14.39
C TYR A 47 -16.33 -6.70 15.71
N SER A 48 -17.60 -7.12 15.75
CA SER A 48 -18.17 -7.72 16.96
C SER A 48 -17.45 -9.02 17.32
N MET A 49 -17.17 -9.89 16.34
CA MET A 49 -16.41 -11.13 16.56
C MET A 49 -14.99 -10.87 17.09
N LEU A 50 -14.28 -9.86 16.55
CA LEU A 50 -12.97 -9.47 17.06
C LEU A 50 -13.03 -8.96 18.51
N LYS A 51 -14.07 -8.21 18.85
CA LYS A 51 -14.30 -7.71 20.21
C LYS A 51 -14.63 -8.83 21.19
N GLU A 52 -15.47 -9.78 20.78
CA GLU A 52 -15.76 -10.99 21.58
C GLU A 52 -14.49 -11.80 21.82
N LEU A 53 -13.66 -12.01 20.79
CA LEU A 53 -12.39 -12.72 20.93
C LEU A 53 -11.43 -12.04 21.93
N GLU A 54 -11.39 -10.71 21.94
CA GLU A 54 -10.59 -9.95 22.91
C GLU A 54 -11.14 -10.09 24.34
N PHE A 55 -12.47 -10.12 24.49
CA PHE A 55 -13.12 -10.38 25.77
C PHE A 55 -12.85 -11.81 26.28
N ASP A 56 -12.88 -12.81 25.40
CA ASP A 56 -12.58 -14.21 25.74
C ASP A 56 -11.13 -14.37 26.20
N ARG A 57 -10.18 -13.65 25.59
CA ARG A 57 -8.80 -13.57 26.10
C ARG A 57 -8.75 -12.89 27.47
N ALA A 58 -9.42 -11.74 27.61
CA ALA A 58 -9.39 -10.97 28.87
C ALA A 58 -10.03 -11.71 30.04
N SER A 59 -11.04 -12.54 29.78
CA SER A 59 -11.69 -13.42 30.76
C SER A 59 -10.91 -14.70 31.05
N GLY A 60 -9.82 -14.96 30.31
CA GLY A 60 -8.97 -16.14 30.47
C GLY A 60 -9.52 -17.42 29.85
N ILE A 61 -10.56 -17.34 29.02
CA ILE A 61 -11.13 -18.47 28.28
C ILE A 61 -10.17 -18.94 27.18
N LEU A 62 -9.47 -18.00 26.54
CA LEU A 62 -8.50 -18.28 25.49
C LEU A 62 -7.07 -18.10 25.97
N THR A 63 -6.18 -19.01 25.54
CA THR A 63 -4.74 -18.82 25.68
C THR A 63 -4.24 -17.73 24.72
N GLU A 64 -3.10 -17.12 25.02
CA GLU A 64 -2.52 -16.07 24.17
C GLU A 64 -2.16 -16.60 22.76
N GLU A 65 -1.77 -17.87 22.68
CA GLU A 65 -1.40 -18.53 21.43
C GLU A 65 -2.63 -18.77 20.54
N ASP A 66 -3.71 -19.29 21.12
CA ASP A 66 -4.99 -19.51 20.40
C ASP A 66 -5.63 -18.19 19.97
N TYR A 67 -5.60 -17.19 20.86
CA TYR A 67 -6.06 -15.85 20.57
C TYR A 67 -5.36 -15.28 19.33
N ARG A 68 -4.03 -15.37 19.26
CA ARG A 68 -3.25 -14.82 18.14
C ARG A 68 -3.56 -15.48 16.80
N ASP A 69 -3.75 -16.80 16.76
CA ASP A 69 -4.14 -17.48 15.51
C ASP A 69 -5.54 -17.06 15.06
N LEU A 70 -6.51 -17.09 15.97
CA LEU A 70 -7.90 -16.70 15.68
C LEU A 70 -7.99 -15.24 15.26
N GLU A 71 -7.33 -14.33 15.99
CA GLU A 71 -7.33 -12.90 15.71
C GLU A 71 -6.78 -12.62 14.31
N GLY A 72 -5.68 -13.28 13.93
CA GLY A 72 -5.10 -13.18 12.59
C GLY A 72 -6.09 -13.57 11.49
N ARG A 73 -6.83 -14.67 11.68
CA ARG A 73 -7.86 -15.13 10.72
C ARG A 73 -9.02 -14.16 10.60
N TYR A 74 -9.55 -13.67 11.73
CA TYR A 74 -10.68 -12.73 11.72
C TYR A 74 -10.28 -11.35 11.19
N LYS A 75 -9.09 -10.85 11.52
CA LYS A 75 -8.52 -9.63 10.90
C LYS A 75 -8.41 -9.76 9.39
N LYS A 76 -7.91 -10.91 8.90
CA LYS A 76 -7.82 -11.15 7.45
C LYS A 76 -9.19 -11.14 6.76
N LYS A 77 -10.22 -11.72 7.40
CA LYS A 77 -11.61 -11.64 6.91
C LYS A 77 -12.11 -10.19 6.89
N ALA A 78 -11.91 -9.42 7.95
CA ALA A 78 -12.32 -8.02 8.03
C ALA A 78 -11.65 -7.16 6.96
N ILE A 79 -10.34 -7.34 6.73
CA ILE A 79 -9.60 -6.65 5.67
C ILE A 79 -10.19 -6.96 4.28
N ASN A 80 -10.57 -8.21 4.01
CA ASN A 80 -11.19 -8.57 2.74
C ASN A 80 -12.53 -7.86 2.54
N VAL A 81 -13.38 -7.80 3.57
CA VAL A 81 -14.66 -7.06 3.51
C VAL A 81 -14.43 -5.58 3.22
N LEU A 82 -13.48 -4.95 3.91
CA LEU A 82 -13.14 -3.54 3.68
C LEU A 82 -12.65 -3.30 2.24
N LYS A 83 -11.82 -4.21 1.72
CA LYS A 83 -11.35 -4.13 0.33
C LYS A 83 -12.49 -4.28 -0.67
N GLU A 84 -13.49 -5.11 -0.39
CA GLU A 84 -14.69 -5.23 -1.22
C GLU A 84 -15.52 -3.94 -1.19
N MET A 85 -15.64 -3.27 -0.04
CA MET A 85 -16.30 -1.97 0.08
C MET A 85 -15.61 -0.91 -0.79
N ASP A 86 -14.28 -0.79 -0.68
CA ASP A 86 -13.49 0.14 -1.48
C ASP A 86 -13.68 -0.10 -2.99
N ASN A 87 -13.78 -1.36 -3.41
CA ASN A 87 -13.98 -1.71 -4.82
C ASN A 87 -15.39 -1.31 -5.31
N VAL A 88 -16.42 -1.49 -4.48
CA VAL A 88 -17.79 -1.08 -4.81
C VAL A 88 -17.89 0.45 -4.86
N GLU A 89 -17.17 1.14 -3.98
CA GLU A 89 -17.11 2.60 -3.95
C GLU A 89 -16.46 3.12 -5.25
N LYS A 90 -15.24 2.64 -5.58
CA LYS A 90 -14.45 2.98 -6.78
C LYS A 90 -15.14 2.74 -8.11
N GLY A 91 -16.13 1.85 -8.17
CA GLY A 91 -16.98 1.66 -9.36
C GLY A 91 -17.96 2.81 -9.62
N SER A 92 -17.73 3.99 -9.04
CA SER A 92 -18.50 5.20 -9.33
C SER A 92 -18.14 5.75 -10.72
N PRO A 93 -19.12 6.15 -11.55
CA PRO A 93 -18.84 6.78 -12.84
C PRO A 93 -17.93 8.02 -12.73
N VAL A 94 -17.91 8.66 -11.56
CA VAL A 94 -17.05 9.81 -11.24
C VAL A 94 -15.59 9.38 -11.07
N GLU A 95 -15.32 8.27 -10.38
CA GLU A 95 -13.97 7.76 -10.17
C GLU A 95 -13.38 7.18 -11.46
N ASP A 96 -14.19 6.52 -12.29
CA ASP A 96 -13.80 6.09 -13.63
C ASP A 96 -13.44 7.26 -14.56
N GLU A 97 -14.11 8.41 -14.40
CA GLU A 97 -13.80 9.64 -15.14
C GLU A 97 -12.50 10.27 -14.63
N ILE A 98 -12.32 10.33 -13.31
CA ILE A 98 -11.07 10.80 -12.69
C ILE A 98 -9.89 9.92 -13.13
N GLU A 99 -10.03 8.59 -13.12
CA GLU A 99 -8.97 7.67 -13.52
C GLU A 99 -8.63 7.82 -15.01
N ARG A 100 -9.64 8.03 -15.86
CA ARG A 100 -9.42 8.36 -17.28
C ARG A 100 -8.68 9.69 -17.46
N GLN A 101 -9.04 10.71 -16.70
CA GLN A 101 -8.36 12.01 -16.73
C GLN A 101 -6.90 11.89 -16.27
N VAL A 102 -6.63 11.20 -15.16
CA VAL A 102 -5.27 10.94 -14.66
C VAL A 102 -4.45 10.18 -15.69
N LYS A 103 -5.01 9.17 -16.36
CA LYS A 103 -4.31 8.42 -17.40
C LYS A 103 -3.97 9.30 -18.60
N ARG A 104 -4.87 10.20 -19.02
CA ARG A 104 -4.59 11.20 -20.08
C ARG A 104 -3.49 12.17 -19.68
N LEU A 105 -3.49 12.66 -18.45
CA LEU A 105 -2.44 13.55 -17.94
C LEU A 105 -1.09 12.84 -17.88
N ARG A 106 -1.06 11.59 -17.39
CA ARG A 106 0.15 10.76 -17.39
C ARG A 106 0.66 10.47 -18.80
N GLN A 107 -0.20 10.20 -19.77
CA GLN A 107 0.23 10.02 -21.17
C GLN A 107 0.78 11.31 -21.78
N LYS A 108 0.17 12.45 -21.48
CA LYS A 108 0.70 13.77 -21.88
C LYS A 108 2.05 14.08 -21.24
N GLN A 109 2.26 13.65 -19.99
CA GLN A 109 3.52 13.83 -19.26
C GLN A 109 4.59 12.80 -19.65
N ALA A 110 4.21 11.56 -19.94
CA ALA A 110 5.10 10.49 -20.39
C ALA A 110 5.64 10.69 -21.82
N GLY A 111 5.13 11.71 -22.55
CA GLY A 111 5.72 12.20 -23.80
C GLY A 111 6.64 13.42 -23.61
N GLY A 112 6.94 13.81 -22.37
CA GLY A 112 7.68 15.02 -22.07
C GLY A 112 9.16 14.75 -21.79
N VAL A 113 10.02 15.26 -22.67
CA VAL A 113 11.43 15.70 -22.58
C VAL A 113 12.19 15.55 -21.23
N ALA A 114 11.53 15.62 -20.08
CA ALA A 114 12.12 15.47 -18.74
C ALA A 114 12.70 14.07 -18.47
N ASP A 115 12.03 12.99 -18.89
CA ASP A 115 12.54 11.63 -18.65
C ASP A 115 13.81 11.35 -19.50
N ASP A 116 13.83 11.83 -20.74
CA ASP A 116 14.99 11.72 -21.64
C ASP A 116 16.19 12.56 -21.16
N GLU A 117 15.94 13.75 -20.63
CA GLU A 117 16.97 14.64 -20.05
C GLU A 117 17.60 14.00 -18.80
N ILE A 118 16.77 13.47 -17.90
CA ILE A 118 17.21 12.79 -16.68
C ILE A 118 18.03 11.53 -17.05
N GLU A 119 17.58 10.75 -18.03
CA GLU A 119 18.28 9.54 -18.44
C GLU A 119 19.65 9.84 -19.08
N ARG A 120 19.76 10.95 -19.84
CA ARG A 120 21.05 11.47 -20.34
C ARG A 120 21.98 11.90 -19.21
N GLN A 121 21.46 12.63 -18.22
CA GLN A 121 22.25 13.06 -17.05
C GLN A 121 22.75 11.85 -16.24
N VAL A 122 21.92 10.82 -16.03
CA VAL A 122 22.32 9.58 -15.36
C VAL A 122 23.41 8.83 -16.14
N LYS A 123 23.30 8.76 -17.47
CA LYS A 123 24.35 8.19 -18.33
C LYS A 123 25.67 8.96 -18.21
N GLN A 124 25.64 10.30 -18.21
CA GLN A 124 26.84 11.11 -18.01
C GLN A 124 27.49 10.87 -16.64
N VAL A 125 26.71 10.81 -15.56
CA VAL A 125 27.23 10.54 -14.21
C VAL A 125 27.82 9.13 -14.12
N ARG A 126 27.19 8.11 -14.71
CA ARG A 126 27.74 6.75 -14.78
C ARG A 126 29.06 6.71 -15.54
N ASN A 127 29.12 7.32 -16.73
CA ASN A 127 30.34 7.36 -17.54
C ASN A 127 31.47 8.11 -16.81
N ARG A 128 31.15 9.22 -16.13
CA ARG A 128 32.12 9.97 -15.32
C ARG A 128 32.64 9.14 -14.15
N ARG A 129 31.77 8.41 -13.46
CA ARG A 129 32.17 7.47 -12.39
C ARG A 129 33.06 6.34 -12.92
N GLN A 130 32.76 5.81 -14.10
CA GLN A 130 33.55 4.75 -14.73
C GLN A 130 34.91 5.26 -15.24
N ALA A 131 34.97 6.49 -15.78
CA ALA A 131 36.22 7.13 -16.17
C ALA A 131 37.14 7.38 -14.96
N VAL A 132 36.59 7.75 -13.81
CA VAL A 132 37.34 7.87 -12.54
C VAL A 132 37.75 6.50 -11.99
N ALA A 133 36.98 5.45 -12.28
CA ALA A 133 37.33 4.06 -11.96
C ALA A 133 38.37 3.43 -12.92
N GLY A 134 38.79 4.15 -13.98
CA GLY A 134 39.86 3.72 -14.90
C GLY A 134 41.26 4.19 -14.52
N GLY A 135 41.40 5.01 -13.46
CA GLY A 135 42.70 5.44 -12.94
C GLY A 135 43.44 4.31 -12.19
N PRO A 136 44.78 4.35 -12.11
CA PRO A 136 45.60 3.30 -11.49
C PRO A 136 45.26 2.98 -10.02
N ALA A 137 44.45 3.81 -9.36
CA ALA A 137 43.92 3.60 -8.01
C ALA A 137 42.77 2.56 -7.92
N ALA A 138 42.08 2.20 -9.01
CA ALA A 138 40.98 1.23 -8.96
C ALA A 138 41.45 -0.23 -8.84
N LYS A 139 42.71 -0.52 -9.22
CA LYS A 139 43.28 -1.87 -9.13
C LYS A 139 43.58 -2.31 -7.68
N GLN A 140 43.58 -1.37 -6.72
CA GLN A 140 43.83 -1.65 -5.31
C GLN A 140 42.56 -1.93 -4.48
N ARG A 141 41.35 -1.75 -5.02
CA ARG A 141 40.10 -2.09 -4.31
C ARG A 141 39.71 -3.57 -4.37
N ASN A 142 40.36 -4.34 -5.24
CA ASN A 142 40.19 -5.80 -5.36
C ASN A 142 41.37 -6.59 -4.78
N GLN A 143 42.31 -5.94 -4.10
CA GLN A 143 43.26 -6.68 -3.27
C GLN A 143 42.59 -6.96 -1.93
N PRO A 144 42.47 -8.24 -1.51
CA PRO A 144 42.05 -8.54 -0.15
C PRO A 144 42.98 -7.79 0.82
N PRO A 145 42.44 -7.17 1.89
CA PRO A 145 43.26 -6.46 2.86
C PRO A 145 44.37 -7.40 3.37
N PRO A 146 45.61 -6.90 3.59
CA PRO A 146 46.69 -7.72 4.09
C PRO A 146 46.23 -8.44 5.36
N GLN A 147 46.43 -9.75 5.38
CA GLN A 147 45.94 -10.64 6.43
C GLN A 147 46.67 -10.36 7.74
N GLY A 148 46.21 -9.33 8.45
CA GLY A 148 46.42 -9.12 9.88
C GLY A 148 45.04 -9.01 10.50
N GLN A 149 44.52 -10.14 11.01
CA GLN A 149 43.15 -10.27 11.49
C GLN A 149 42.94 -9.35 12.68
N ARG A 150 42.19 -8.25 12.49
CA ARG A 150 41.72 -7.42 13.60
C ARG A 150 40.72 -8.24 14.42
N ARG A 151 41.21 -8.88 15.49
CA ARG A 151 40.37 -9.56 16.48
C ARG A 151 39.65 -8.50 17.32
N PHE A 152 38.40 -8.77 17.67
CA PHE A 152 37.62 -7.93 18.57
C PHE A 152 37.42 -8.70 19.89
N CYS A 153 37.48 -8.00 21.02
CA CYS A 153 37.22 -8.59 22.33
C CYS A 153 35.76 -9.04 22.41
N ARG A 154 35.52 -10.32 22.77
CA ARG A 154 34.16 -10.87 22.91
C ARG A 154 33.42 -10.39 24.16
N GLN A 155 34.15 -9.85 25.13
CA GLN A 155 33.58 -9.36 26.40
C GLN A 155 33.05 -7.93 26.29
N CYS A 156 33.82 -7.03 25.65
CA CYS A 156 33.51 -5.59 25.60
C CYS A 156 33.41 -5.01 24.19
N GLY A 157 33.73 -5.77 23.14
CA GLY A 157 33.67 -5.34 21.74
C GLY A 157 34.83 -4.45 21.27
N ALA A 158 35.80 -4.11 22.13
CA ALA A 158 36.95 -3.29 21.75
C ALA A 158 37.87 -3.99 20.73
N ARG A 159 38.53 -3.20 19.88
CA ARG A 159 39.53 -3.71 18.93
C ARG A 159 40.77 -4.19 19.69
N ALA A 160 41.20 -5.42 19.42
CA ALA A 160 42.44 -5.97 19.92
C ALA A 160 43.53 -5.89 18.85
N GLY A 161 44.75 -5.53 19.26
CA GLY A 161 45.94 -5.66 18.46
C GLY A 161 46.34 -7.13 18.29
N GLU A 162 47.09 -7.41 17.23
CA GLU A 162 47.47 -8.78 16.83
C GLU A 162 48.45 -9.46 17.82
N GLN A 163 49.08 -8.67 18.70
CA GLN A 163 50.03 -9.13 19.73
C GLN A 163 49.50 -8.97 21.17
N ASP A 164 48.26 -8.51 21.34
CA ASP A 164 47.68 -8.25 22.66
C ASP A 164 47.21 -9.57 23.30
N ARG A 165 47.83 -9.96 24.43
CA ARG A 165 47.38 -11.11 25.24
C ARG A 165 46.14 -10.78 26.09
N TYR A 166 45.93 -9.50 26.40
CA TYR A 166 44.82 -9.00 27.20
C TYR A 166 44.21 -7.77 26.53
N CYS A 167 42.90 -7.59 26.68
CA CYS A 167 42.20 -6.43 26.14
C CYS A 167 42.58 -5.16 26.90
N ALA A 168 43.13 -4.15 26.22
CA ALA A 168 43.48 -2.87 26.82
C ALA A 168 42.28 -2.08 27.40
N ALA A 169 41.05 -2.39 26.99
CA ALA A 169 39.85 -1.70 27.45
C ALA A 169 39.19 -2.35 28.68
N CYS A 170 39.23 -3.68 28.81
CA CYS A 170 38.51 -4.39 29.87
C CYS A 170 39.35 -5.44 30.62
N GLY A 171 40.63 -5.59 30.28
CA GLY A 171 41.57 -6.51 30.94
C GLY A 171 41.34 -8.00 30.65
N THR A 172 40.30 -8.37 29.90
CA THR A 172 39.99 -9.79 29.62
C THR A 172 41.02 -10.41 28.68
N GLN A 173 41.43 -11.64 28.96
CA GLN A 173 42.38 -12.38 28.15
C GLN A 173 41.79 -12.69 26.76
N LEU A 174 42.58 -12.45 25.71
CA LEU A 174 42.19 -12.66 24.33
C LEU A 174 42.70 -14.04 23.88
N ASN A 175 41.81 -15.03 23.83
CA ASN A 175 42.08 -16.35 23.24
C ASN A 175 41.97 -16.32 21.71
#